data_AF-A0AAD7GZ89-F1
#
_entry.id   AF-A0AAD7GZ89-F1
#
_cell.length_a   1.000
_cell.length_b   1.000
_cell.length_c   1.000
_cell.angle_alpha   90.00
_cell.angle_beta   90.00
_cell.angle_gamma   90.00
#
_symmetry.space_group_name_H-M   'P 1'
#
loop_
_entity.id
_entity.type
_entity.pdbx_description
1 polymer ?
#
loop_
_entity_poly.entity_id
_entity_poly.type
_entity_poly.pdbx_seq_one_letter_code
_entity_poly.pdbx_strand_id
1 'polypeptide(L)'
;MKQTLTDANFPRTADLRVYHLGLRPGEVANRIITVGSPSRARTVAAHFDAAPKHFELASERGFLTITGRYKGVPVSVVSIGMGHPNVDFFVREVRECLSGDMLIIRLGSCGSLIDVPVGSVVIPKSSVAVERNLDFDFVNPEECTEQPYRISKPVMADAEFHAQVHKSLADAKPPGGKTVIVAGSANASADSFYSSQGRQTSFPDQNDSLIEHLQASVKDLATFEMETFWLYHLAACWSGRKGTSGGALAPPLAAAPVKPTGSQLSTAKATPNALAGHDTIIRAAAAQMVFASRTSQDFITPDEVTILEDWTGKGVLDALAEMHVASDRVHAEEGSVWELV
;
A
#
# COMPACT_ATOMS: atom_id res chain seq x y z
N MET A 1 12.36 6.13 20.28
CA MET A 1 13.20 7.17 19.64
C MET A 1 13.79 8.10 20.68
N LYS A 2 15.13 8.17 20.76
CA LYS A 2 15.90 9.12 21.60
C LYS A 2 16.56 10.23 20.77
N GLN A 3 16.15 10.38 19.52
CA GLN A 3 16.76 11.29 18.55
C GLN A 3 15.94 12.57 18.38
N THR A 4 16.63 13.68 18.12
CA THR A 4 16.03 15.00 17.90
C THR A 4 15.24 15.05 16.60
N LEU A 5 13.98 15.48 16.68
CA LEU A 5 13.13 15.77 15.53
C LEU A 5 13.30 17.23 15.08
N THR A 6 13.25 17.46 13.77
CA THR A 6 13.56 18.76 13.16
C THR A 6 12.35 19.65 12.93
N ASP A 7 11.15 19.07 12.81
CA ASP A 7 9.88 19.77 12.55
C ASP A 7 8.69 18.98 13.11
N ALA A 8 7.58 19.66 13.40
CA ALA A 8 6.33 19.07 13.88
C ALA A 8 5.30 18.83 12.77
N ASN A 9 5.39 19.54 11.62
CA ASN A 9 4.44 19.39 10.52
C ASN A 9 4.72 18.14 9.68
N PHE A 10 6.00 17.87 9.41
CA PHE A 10 6.44 16.60 8.85
C PHE A 10 7.68 16.12 9.63
N PRO A 11 7.50 15.34 10.70
CA PRO A 11 8.60 15.01 11.60
C PRO A 11 9.66 14.14 10.94
N ARG A 12 10.90 14.64 10.96
CA ARG A 12 12.10 13.93 10.51
C ARG A 12 13.20 14.01 11.57
N THR A 13 14.07 13.01 11.60
CA THR A 13 15.33 13.08 12.35
C THR A 13 16.33 13.99 11.62
N ALA A 14 17.45 14.32 12.28
CA ALA A 14 18.52 15.11 11.67
C ALA A 14 19.14 14.46 10.42
N ASP A 15 19.13 13.12 10.33
CA ASP A 15 19.56 12.35 9.15
C ASP A 15 18.41 12.04 8.16
N LEU A 16 17.32 12.83 8.24
CA LEU A 16 16.16 12.82 7.34
C LEU A 16 15.28 11.58 7.42
N ARG A 17 15.34 10.79 8.51
CA ARG A 17 14.45 9.64 8.67
C ARG A 17 13.03 10.10 8.97
N VAL A 18 12.09 9.55 8.22
CA VAL A 18 10.64 9.71 8.45
C VAL A 18 10.23 9.01 9.74
N TYR A 19 9.20 9.54 10.40
CA TYR A 19 8.91 9.22 11.79
C TYR A 19 8.39 7.79 12.01
N HIS A 20 7.51 7.29 11.14
CA HIS A 20 6.86 5.99 11.37
C HIS A 20 7.66 4.85 10.75
N LEU A 21 8.03 4.97 9.47
CA LEU A 21 8.76 3.93 8.75
C LEU A 21 10.26 3.93 9.08
N GLY A 22 10.80 5.03 9.61
CA GLY A 22 12.22 5.15 9.94
C GLY A 22 13.15 5.22 8.72
N LEU A 23 12.61 5.29 7.50
CA LEU A 23 13.34 5.36 6.24
C LEU A 23 13.91 6.75 5.97
N ARG A 24 15.01 6.81 5.23
CA ARG A 24 15.52 8.03 4.60
C ARG A 24 15.73 7.80 3.09
N PRO A 25 15.94 8.86 2.30
CA PRO A 25 16.31 8.71 0.88
C PRO A 25 17.49 7.74 0.68
N GLY A 26 17.42 6.94 -0.37
CA GLY A 26 18.38 5.87 -0.65
C GLY A 26 18.13 4.54 0.08
N GLU A 27 17.16 4.44 0.99
CA GLU A 27 16.82 3.19 1.71
C GLU A 27 15.55 2.49 1.18
N VAL A 28 14.82 3.14 0.28
CA VAL A 28 13.62 2.61 -0.39
C VAL A 28 13.67 2.97 -1.88
N ALA A 29 13.38 2.00 -2.74
CA ALA A 29 13.40 2.15 -4.19
C ALA A 29 12.05 2.65 -4.72
N ASN A 30 12.04 3.13 -5.96
CA ASN A 30 10.83 3.62 -6.65
C ASN A 30 9.80 2.51 -6.92
N ARG A 31 10.25 1.25 -7.04
CA ARG A 31 9.44 0.07 -7.33
C ARG A 31 9.18 -0.68 -6.04
N ILE A 32 7.93 -0.73 -5.61
CA ILE A 32 7.59 -1.16 -4.26
C ILE A 32 6.49 -2.21 -4.31
N ILE A 33 6.70 -3.29 -3.57
CA ILE A 33 5.64 -4.21 -3.17
C ILE A 33 5.23 -3.86 -1.75
N THR A 34 3.96 -3.59 -1.52
CA THR A 34 3.44 -3.48 -0.14
C THR A 34 2.67 -4.73 0.24
N VAL A 35 2.93 -5.24 1.43
CA VAL A 35 2.33 -6.46 1.98
C VAL A 35 1.80 -6.20 3.39
N GLY A 36 0.89 -7.05 3.87
CA GLY A 36 0.36 -6.93 5.23
C GLY A 36 1.34 -7.39 6.31
N SER A 37 2.06 -8.49 6.09
CA SER A 37 2.87 -9.12 7.15
C SER A 37 4.38 -9.12 6.86
N PRO A 38 5.23 -9.06 7.91
CA PRO A 38 6.67 -9.20 7.77
C PRO A 38 7.11 -10.56 7.21
N SER A 39 6.35 -11.63 7.47
CA SER A 39 6.65 -12.96 6.92
C SER A 39 6.53 -12.95 5.40
N ARG A 40 5.44 -12.42 4.85
CA ARG A 40 5.24 -12.29 3.41
C ARG A 40 6.31 -11.38 2.79
N ALA A 41 6.70 -10.31 3.48
CA ALA A 41 7.77 -9.43 3.00
C ALA A 41 9.07 -10.20 2.78
N ARG A 42 9.43 -11.09 3.72
CA ARG A 42 10.61 -11.95 3.62
C ARG A 42 10.47 -13.03 2.57
N THR A 43 9.29 -13.61 2.38
CA THR A 43 9.01 -14.56 1.28
C THR A 43 9.29 -13.90 -0.07
N VAL A 44 8.78 -12.68 -0.29
CA VAL A 44 9.02 -11.94 -1.54
C VAL A 44 10.51 -11.58 -1.69
N ALA A 45 11.15 -11.09 -0.61
CA ALA A 45 12.56 -10.72 -0.64
C ALA A 45 13.52 -11.91 -0.85
N ALA A 46 13.07 -13.15 -0.60
CA ALA A 46 13.87 -14.35 -0.89
C ALA A 46 14.16 -14.52 -2.39
N HIS A 47 13.40 -13.85 -3.27
CA HIS A 47 13.66 -13.83 -4.71
C HIS A 47 14.63 -12.73 -5.15
N PHE A 48 15.09 -11.86 -4.25
CA PHE A 48 16.04 -10.80 -4.61
C PHE A 48 17.38 -11.36 -5.08
N ASP A 49 18.07 -10.58 -5.89
CA ASP A 49 19.44 -10.86 -6.32
C ASP A 49 20.37 -10.95 -5.11
N ALA A 50 21.40 -11.79 -5.22
CA ALA A 50 22.37 -11.97 -4.14
C ALA A 50 23.26 -10.74 -3.90
N ALA A 51 23.43 -9.88 -4.91
CA ALA A 51 24.30 -8.71 -4.88
C ALA A 51 23.56 -7.45 -5.41
N PRO A 52 23.61 -6.32 -4.68
CA PRO A 52 24.16 -6.18 -3.33
C PRO A 52 23.30 -6.96 -2.32
N LYS A 53 23.87 -7.25 -1.13
CA LYS A 53 23.06 -7.83 -0.04
C LYS A 53 21.92 -6.87 0.28
N HIS A 54 20.68 -7.38 0.31
CA HIS A 54 19.53 -6.54 0.59
C HIS A 54 19.64 -5.88 1.98
N PHE A 55 19.19 -4.63 2.02
CA PHE A 55 18.98 -3.87 3.23
C PHE A 55 17.67 -4.29 3.89
N GLU A 56 17.65 -4.38 5.22
CA GLU A 56 16.44 -4.65 6.02
C GLU A 56 16.37 -3.64 7.17
N LEU A 57 15.22 -2.99 7.34
CA LEU A 57 14.93 -2.05 8.41
C LEU A 57 13.58 -2.35 9.05
N ALA A 58 13.60 -2.74 10.32
CA ALA A 58 12.42 -2.80 11.17
C ALA A 58 12.26 -1.47 11.93
N SER A 59 11.13 -0.82 11.75
CA SER A 59 10.80 0.41 12.48
C SER A 59 10.27 0.10 13.88
N GLU A 60 10.41 1.06 14.79
CA GLU A 60 9.80 1.04 16.14
C GLU A 60 8.26 1.07 16.11
N ARG A 61 7.65 1.26 14.93
CA ARG A 61 6.19 1.31 14.71
C ARG A 61 5.66 0.06 13.99
N GLY A 62 6.49 -0.96 13.81
CA GLY A 62 6.07 -2.26 13.28
C GLY A 62 6.09 -2.39 11.75
N PHE A 63 6.52 -1.36 11.01
CA PHE A 63 6.84 -1.47 9.59
C PHE A 63 8.15 -2.22 9.38
N LEU A 64 8.22 -3.05 8.35
CA LEU A 64 9.45 -3.70 7.87
C LEU A 64 9.68 -3.30 6.42
N THR A 65 10.84 -2.72 6.12
CA THR A 65 11.27 -2.43 4.75
C THR A 65 12.46 -3.30 4.39
N ILE A 66 12.38 -3.98 3.24
CA ILE A 66 13.49 -4.74 2.65
C ILE A 66 13.77 -4.17 1.26
N THR A 67 15.00 -3.74 0.99
CA THR A 67 15.37 -3.09 -0.28
C THR A 67 16.57 -3.80 -0.89
N GLY A 68 16.49 -4.14 -2.17
CA GLY A 68 17.55 -4.83 -2.90
C GLY A 68 17.35 -4.70 -4.40
N ARG A 69 17.80 -5.71 -5.15
CA ARG A 69 17.57 -5.81 -6.59
C ARG A 69 16.81 -7.08 -6.93
N TYR A 70 16.06 -7.04 -8.02
CA TYR A 70 15.46 -8.20 -8.65
C TYR A 70 15.74 -8.13 -10.14
N LYS A 71 16.47 -9.11 -10.68
CA LYS A 71 16.93 -9.11 -12.09
C LYS A 71 17.67 -7.81 -12.46
N GLY A 72 18.50 -7.32 -11.54
CA GLY A 72 19.26 -6.08 -11.67
C GLY A 72 18.46 -4.80 -11.41
N VAL A 73 17.13 -4.87 -11.23
CA VAL A 73 16.27 -3.69 -11.03
C VAL A 73 16.10 -3.39 -9.53
N PRO A 74 16.34 -2.15 -9.06
CA PRO A 74 16.07 -1.79 -7.66
C PRO A 74 14.60 -1.93 -7.28
N VAL A 75 14.34 -2.66 -6.19
CA VAL A 75 12.99 -2.94 -5.68
C VAL A 75 12.98 -2.93 -4.15
N SER A 76 11.84 -2.56 -3.57
CA SER A 76 11.58 -2.63 -2.13
C SER A 76 10.32 -3.44 -1.83
N VAL A 77 10.31 -4.12 -0.70
CA VAL A 77 9.11 -4.70 -0.09
C VAL A 77 8.86 -4.03 1.26
N VAL A 78 7.65 -3.50 1.46
CA VAL A 78 7.25 -2.81 2.69
C VAL A 78 6.06 -3.53 3.33
N SER A 79 6.28 -4.12 4.50
CA SER A 79 5.22 -4.64 5.36
C SER A 79 4.58 -3.48 6.12
N ILE A 80 3.28 -3.26 5.89
CA ILE A 80 2.54 -2.13 6.48
C ILE A 80 1.58 -2.52 7.59
N GLY A 81 1.34 -3.81 7.83
CA GLY A 81 0.29 -4.23 8.74
C GLY A 81 -1.10 -4.12 8.11
N MET A 82 -2.07 -3.69 8.92
CA MET A 82 -3.49 -3.65 8.54
C MET A 82 -4.07 -2.25 8.76
N GLY A 83 -5.11 -1.93 8.02
CA GLY A 83 -5.87 -0.70 8.09
C GLY A 83 -5.29 0.43 7.23
N HIS A 84 -6.21 1.27 6.79
CA HIS A 84 -5.90 2.45 6.00
C HIS A 84 -4.95 3.47 6.62
N PRO A 85 -4.87 3.68 7.95
CA PRO A 85 -3.88 4.62 8.50
C PRO A 85 -2.45 4.17 8.23
N ASN A 86 -2.20 2.85 8.20
CA ASN A 86 -0.89 2.32 7.89
C ASN A 86 -0.52 2.49 6.40
N VAL A 87 -1.50 2.42 5.50
CA VAL A 87 -1.31 2.78 4.09
C VAL A 87 -0.94 4.26 3.96
N ASP A 88 -1.61 5.13 4.72
CA ASP A 88 -1.35 6.58 4.71
C ASP A 88 0.07 6.90 5.17
N PHE A 89 0.53 6.32 6.29
CA PHE A 89 1.92 6.43 6.73
C PHE A 89 2.89 5.97 5.64
N PHE A 90 2.65 4.77 5.09
CA PHE A 90 3.51 4.20 4.05
C PHE A 90 3.62 5.09 2.83
N VAL A 91 2.49 5.47 2.22
CA VAL A 91 2.51 6.23 0.96
C VAL A 91 3.11 7.61 1.18
N ARG A 92 2.72 8.34 2.24
CA ARG A 92 3.22 9.69 2.48
C ARG A 92 4.70 9.71 2.82
N GLU A 93 5.13 8.84 3.74
CA GLU A 93 6.52 8.86 4.19
C GLU A 93 7.49 8.33 3.12
N VAL A 94 7.13 7.28 2.38
CA VAL A 94 7.97 6.81 1.28
C VAL A 94 8.02 7.83 0.14
N ARG A 95 6.90 8.51 -0.16
CA ARG A 95 6.88 9.53 -1.19
C ARG A 95 7.89 10.65 -0.91
N GLU A 96 8.07 11.01 0.36
CA GLU A 96 9.04 12.00 0.83
C GLU A 96 10.50 11.50 0.87
N CYS A 97 10.71 10.18 0.72
CA CYS A 97 12.04 9.57 0.58
C CYS A 97 12.50 9.42 -0.88
N LEU A 98 11.61 9.70 -1.84
CA LEU A 98 11.84 9.42 -3.26
C LEU A 98 11.79 10.69 -4.10
N SER A 99 12.70 10.84 -5.07
CA SER A 99 12.75 11.98 -6.00
C SER A 99 11.97 11.76 -7.30
N GLY A 100 11.80 10.52 -7.75
CA GLY A 100 11.18 10.15 -9.03
C GLY A 100 9.75 9.59 -8.92
N ASP A 101 9.28 8.85 -9.92
CA ASP A 101 7.95 8.20 -9.88
C ASP A 101 7.91 7.06 -8.85
N MET A 102 6.74 6.78 -8.29
CA MET A 102 6.55 5.70 -7.31
C MET A 102 5.58 4.67 -7.88
N LEU A 103 6.02 3.43 -8.02
CA LEU A 103 5.24 2.32 -8.55
C LEU A 103 4.98 1.35 -7.39
N ILE A 104 3.71 1.13 -7.07
CA ILE A 104 3.31 0.33 -5.92
C ILE A 104 2.38 -0.79 -6.36
N ILE A 105 2.77 -2.03 -6.10
CA ILE A 105 1.84 -3.17 -6.14
C ILE A 105 1.56 -3.61 -4.71
N ARG A 106 0.28 -3.60 -4.32
CA ARG A 106 -0.13 -4.26 -3.09
C ARG A 106 -0.32 -5.75 -3.34
N LEU A 107 0.46 -6.59 -2.65
CA LEU A 107 0.25 -8.04 -2.58
C LEU A 107 -0.40 -8.42 -1.25
N GLY A 108 -1.73 -8.48 -1.28
CA GLY A 108 -2.58 -8.65 -0.11
C GLY A 108 -3.30 -9.98 -0.06
N SER A 109 -4.00 -10.22 1.04
CA SER A 109 -5.03 -11.26 1.15
C SER A 109 -6.41 -10.61 1.18
N CYS A 110 -7.45 -11.33 0.77
CA CYS A 110 -8.82 -10.83 0.77
C CYS A 110 -9.84 -11.95 1.04
N GLY A 111 -11.08 -11.54 1.31
CA GLY A 111 -12.25 -12.41 1.20
C GLY A 111 -12.89 -12.27 -0.19
N SER A 112 -13.35 -13.38 -0.77
CA SER A 112 -14.14 -13.37 -2.00
C SER A 112 -15.64 -13.21 -1.72
N LEU A 113 -16.31 -12.40 -2.54
CA LEU A 113 -17.77 -12.21 -2.60
C LEU A 113 -18.38 -12.83 -3.87
N ILE A 114 -17.55 -13.49 -4.69
CA ILE A 114 -17.96 -14.23 -5.89
C ILE A 114 -17.58 -15.71 -5.75
N ASP A 115 -18.22 -16.55 -6.55
CA ASP A 115 -17.99 -18.00 -6.57
C ASP A 115 -16.66 -18.33 -7.26
N VAL A 116 -15.56 -18.24 -6.49
CA VAL A 116 -14.21 -18.65 -6.88
C VAL A 116 -13.57 -19.42 -5.73
N PRO A 117 -12.72 -20.42 -6.02
CA PRO A 117 -12.09 -21.20 -4.97
C PRO A 117 -11.12 -20.35 -4.15
N VAL A 118 -10.96 -20.68 -2.88
CA VAL A 118 -9.83 -20.18 -2.08
C VAL A 118 -8.51 -20.54 -2.75
N GLY A 119 -7.50 -19.69 -2.59
CA GLY A 119 -6.26 -19.78 -3.36
C GLY A 119 -6.32 -19.19 -4.76
N SER A 120 -7.43 -18.58 -5.15
CA SER A 120 -7.52 -17.70 -6.32
C SER A 120 -6.76 -16.38 -6.10
N VAL A 121 -6.38 -15.71 -7.19
CA VAL A 121 -5.77 -14.38 -7.16
C VAL A 121 -6.68 -13.41 -7.91
N VAL A 122 -7.07 -12.33 -7.23
CA VAL A 122 -7.91 -11.28 -7.80
C VAL A 122 -7.10 -10.01 -7.98
N ILE A 123 -7.23 -9.40 -9.16
CA ILE A 123 -6.54 -8.17 -9.54
C ILE A 123 -7.63 -7.13 -9.79
N PRO A 124 -7.98 -6.31 -8.80
CA PRO A 124 -9.10 -5.38 -8.94
C PRO A 124 -8.72 -4.18 -9.81
N LYS A 125 -9.59 -3.82 -10.77
CA LYS A 125 -9.45 -2.61 -11.60
C LYS A 125 -9.83 -1.33 -10.84
N SER A 126 -10.60 -1.48 -9.77
CA SER A 126 -11.12 -0.38 -8.96
C SER A 126 -11.38 -0.82 -7.53
N SER A 127 -11.42 0.13 -6.61
CA SER A 127 -11.82 -0.13 -5.23
C SER A 127 -12.78 0.95 -4.73
N VAL A 128 -13.70 0.59 -3.83
CA VAL A 128 -14.46 1.53 -2.99
C VAL A 128 -13.97 1.47 -1.54
N ALA A 129 -14.20 2.50 -0.74
CA ALA A 129 -14.10 2.46 0.71
C ALA A 129 -15.45 2.12 1.32
N VAL A 130 -15.45 1.35 2.40
CA VAL A 130 -16.61 1.04 3.24
C VAL A 130 -16.26 1.42 4.67
N GLU A 131 -16.95 2.43 5.20
CA GLU A 131 -16.67 2.99 6.52
C GLU A 131 -17.90 2.91 7.40
N ARG A 132 -17.70 2.60 8.68
CA ARG A 132 -18.77 2.69 9.68
C ARG A 132 -19.12 4.15 9.87
N ASN A 133 -20.40 4.48 9.74
CA ASN A 133 -20.89 5.78 10.16
C ASN A 133 -21.03 5.81 11.69
N LEU A 134 -20.03 6.35 12.38
CA LEU A 134 -20.02 6.38 13.84
C LEU A 134 -21.16 7.23 14.41
N ASP A 135 -21.61 8.27 13.70
CA ASP A 135 -22.69 9.15 14.14
C ASP A 135 -24.05 8.43 14.14
N PHE A 136 -24.20 7.35 13.36
CA PHE A 136 -25.43 6.55 13.25
C PHE A 136 -25.93 6.05 14.60
N ASP A 137 -25.02 5.69 15.51
CA ASP A 137 -25.36 5.12 16.81
C ASP A 137 -25.75 6.19 17.86
N PHE A 138 -25.59 7.49 17.54
CA PHE A 138 -25.78 8.60 18.49
C PHE A 138 -26.90 9.57 18.10
N VAL A 139 -27.71 9.21 17.10
CA VAL A 139 -28.86 10.00 16.64
C VAL A 139 -30.19 9.38 17.11
N ASN A 140 -31.22 10.21 17.28
CA ASN A 140 -32.57 9.73 17.62
C ASN A 140 -33.06 8.80 16.49
N PRO A 141 -33.41 7.51 16.77
CA PRO A 141 -33.85 6.58 15.74
C PRO A 141 -35.06 7.05 14.93
N GLU A 142 -35.95 7.86 15.54
CA GLU A 142 -37.14 8.40 14.86
C GLU A 142 -36.80 9.51 13.84
N GLU A 143 -35.60 10.10 13.94
CA GLU A 143 -35.14 11.20 13.09
C GLU A 143 -33.95 10.80 12.19
N CYS A 144 -33.42 9.58 12.35
CA CYS A 144 -32.24 9.13 11.63
C CYS A 144 -32.55 8.78 10.17
N THR A 145 -32.04 9.60 9.25
CA THR A 145 -32.04 9.30 7.80
C THR A 145 -30.70 8.80 7.29
N GLU A 146 -29.70 8.70 8.17
CA GLU A 146 -28.35 8.29 7.79
C GLU A 146 -28.25 6.77 7.65
N GLN A 147 -27.31 6.31 6.82
CA GLN A 147 -27.00 4.90 6.70
C GLN A 147 -25.92 4.50 7.73
N PRO A 148 -25.95 3.27 8.25
CA PRO A 148 -24.95 2.77 9.20
C PRO A 148 -23.55 2.65 8.58
N TYR A 149 -23.46 2.63 7.25
CA TYR A 149 -22.21 2.53 6.50
C TYR A 149 -22.17 3.53 5.35
N ARG A 150 -21.01 4.13 5.14
CA ARG A 150 -20.73 5.03 4.02
C ARG A 150 -19.91 4.28 2.97
N ILE A 151 -20.34 4.32 1.72
CA ILE A 151 -19.64 3.71 0.59
C ILE A 151 -19.14 4.82 -0.33
N SER A 152 -17.84 4.86 -0.59
CA SER A 152 -17.26 5.88 -1.46
C SER A 152 -17.58 5.63 -2.94
N LYS A 153 -17.30 6.64 -3.78
CA LYS A 153 -17.14 6.40 -5.22
C LYS A 153 -15.95 5.47 -5.48
N PRO A 154 -15.96 4.69 -6.56
CA PRO A 154 -14.82 3.85 -6.91
C PRO A 154 -13.62 4.70 -7.36
N VAL A 155 -12.43 4.29 -6.94
CA VAL A 155 -11.16 4.79 -7.46
C VAL A 155 -10.49 3.70 -8.28
N MET A 156 -9.97 4.07 -9.45
CA MET A 156 -9.37 3.13 -10.40
C MET A 156 -7.91 2.83 -10.03
N ALA A 157 -7.48 1.60 -10.31
CA ALA A 157 -6.07 1.27 -10.44
C ALA A 157 -5.46 2.01 -11.64
N ASP A 158 -4.13 2.13 -11.69
CA ASP A 158 -3.44 2.50 -12.91
C ASP A 158 -3.68 1.44 -14.00
N ALA A 159 -4.20 1.83 -15.15
CA ALA A 159 -4.70 0.91 -16.17
C ALA A 159 -3.59 0.07 -16.83
N GLU A 160 -2.46 0.68 -17.20
CA GLU A 160 -1.34 -0.03 -17.79
C GLU A 160 -0.67 -0.92 -16.73
N PHE A 161 -0.55 -0.43 -15.50
CA PHE A 161 0.07 -1.21 -14.43
C PHE A 161 -0.79 -2.42 -14.05
N HIS A 162 -2.12 -2.24 -13.96
CA HIS A 162 -3.08 -3.33 -13.76
C HIS A 162 -2.95 -4.42 -14.85
N ALA A 163 -2.84 -4.01 -16.12
CA ALA A 163 -2.65 -4.95 -17.23
C ALA A 163 -1.31 -5.71 -17.11
N GLN A 164 -0.23 -5.02 -16.71
CA GLN A 164 1.07 -5.66 -16.50
C GLN A 164 1.04 -6.65 -15.33
N VAL A 165 0.41 -6.30 -14.19
CA VAL A 165 0.24 -7.22 -13.04
C VAL A 165 -0.50 -8.49 -13.47
N HIS A 166 -1.59 -8.33 -14.25
CA HIS A 166 -2.34 -9.48 -14.76
C HIS A 166 -1.50 -10.36 -15.68
N LYS A 167 -0.78 -9.78 -16.64
CA LYS A 167 0.12 -10.51 -17.53
C LYS A 167 1.19 -11.28 -16.74
N SER A 168 1.94 -10.62 -15.88
CA SER A 168 3.05 -11.25 -15.16
C SER A 168 2.59 -12.34 -14.18
N LEU A 169 1.42 -12.19 -13.55
CA LEU A 169 0.86 -13.25 -12.71
C LEU A 169 0.36 -14.45 -13.54
N ALA A 170 -0.21 -14.21 -14.72
CA ALA A 170 -0.57 -15.29 -15.63
C ALA A 170 0.66 -16.07 -16.11
N ASP A 171 1.74 -15.36 -16.45
CA ASP A 171 3.01 -15.95 -16.88
C ASP A 171 3.74 -16.69 -15.74
N ALA A 172 3.65 -16.20 -14.50
CA ALA A 172 4.27 -16.79 -13.33
C ALA A 172 3.49 -17.97 -12.72
N LYS A 173 2.22 -18.16 -13.11
CA LYS A 173 1.36 -19.21 -12.55
C LYS A 173 1.99 -20.60 -12.77
N PRO A 174 2.14 -21.43 -11.72
CA PRO A 174 2.71 -22.76 -11.85
C PRO A 174 1.93 -23.65 -12.85
N PRO A 175 2.63 -24.41 -13.73
CA PRO A 175 1.99 -25.36 -14.63
C PRO A 175 1.15 -26.38 -13.85
N GLY A 176 -0.10 -26.60 -14.29
CA GLY A 176 -1.03 -27.49 -13.58
C GLY A 176 -1.63 -26.92 -12.29
N GLY A 177 -1.31 -25.68 -11.92
CA GLY A 177 -1.88 -25.00 -10.76
C GLY A 177 -3.38 -24.75 -10.90
N LYS A 178 -4.14 -25.04 -9.84
CA LYS A 178 -5.60 -24.86 -9.78
C LYS A 178 -6.03 -23.40 -9.53
N THR A 179 -5.10 -22.51 -9.20
CA THR A 179 -5.38 -21.09 -8.92
C THR A 179 -6.08 -20.42 -10.10
N VAL A 180 -7.26 -19.86 -9.86
CA VAL A 180 -7.94 -18.99 -10.83
C VAL A 180 -7.40 -17.58 -10.68
N ILE A 181 -7.13 -16.90 -11.80
CA ILE A 181 -6.77 -15.49 -11.80
C ILE A 181 -7.97 -14.72 -12.34
N VAL A 182 -8.47 -13.76 -11.56
CA VAL A 182 -9.60 -12.90 -11.93
C VAL A 182 -9.10 -11.48 -12.05
N ALA A 183 -9.24 -10.89 -13.24
CA ALA A 183 -8.94 -9.49 -13.50
C ALA A 183 -10.21 -8.70 -13.81
N GLY A 184 -10.14 -7.37 -13.72
CA GLY A 184 -11.24 -6.50 -14.12
C GLY A 184 -12.42 -6.41 -13.15
N SER A 185 -12.28 -6.93 -11.92
CA SER A 185 -13.28 -6.83 -10.85
C SER A 185 -13.11 -5.56 -9.99
N ALA A 186 -14.10 -5.25 -9.17
CA ALA A 186 -14.01 -4.23 -8.12
C ALA A 186 -13.70 -4.88 -6.76
N ASN A 187 -12.97 -4.12 -5.93
CA ASN A 187 -12.70 -4.41 -4.53
C ASN A 187 -13.47 -3.45 -3.62
N ALA A 188 -13.72 -3.85 -2.38
CA ALA A 188 -14.11 -2.96 -1.29
C ALA A 188 -13.06 -2.98 -0.17
N SER A 189 -12.55 -1.82 0.24
CA SER A 189 -11.67 -1.70 1.41
C SER A 189 -12.48 -1.21 2.59
N ALA A 190 -12.64 -2.07 3.59
CA ALA A 190 -13.34 -1.77 4.83
C ALA A 190 -12.39 -1.15 5.87
N ASP A 191 -12.89 -0.23 6.68
CA ASP A 191 -12.18 0.33 7.84
C ASP A 191 -12.01 -0.68 9.00
N SER A 192 -12.82 -1.74 9.01
CA SER A 192 -12.89 -2.75 10.05
C SER A 192 -12.96 -4.16 9.47
N PHE A 193 -12.31 -5.12 10.13
CA PHE A 193 -12.42 -6.53 9.77
C PHE A 193 -13.78 -7.14 10.15
N TYR A 194 -14.52 -6.56 11.10
CA TYR A 194 -15.76 -7.14 11.61
C TYR A 194 -16.98 -6.39 11.06
N SER A 195 -17.23 -5.20 11.60
CA SER A 195 -18.39 -4.38 11.32
C SER A 195 -18.58 -4.10 9.82
N SER A 196 -17.65 -3.38 9.19
CA SER A 196 -17.72 -2.98 7.77
C SER A 196 -17.43 -4.12 6.78
N GLN A 197 -17.26 -5.35 7.26
CA GLN A 197 -17.18 -6.57 6.43
C GLN A 197 -18.40 -7.49 6.65
N GLY A 198 -19.45 -6.98 7.31
CA GLY A 198 -20.70 -7.74 7.51
C GLY A 198 -20.51 -9.02 8.32
N ARG A 199 -19.54 -9.02 9.26
CA ARG A 199 -19.38 -10.15 10.19
C ARG A 199 -20.29 -9.93 11.38
N GLN A 200 -21.08 -10.94 11.67
CA GLN A 200 -21.98 -10.97 12.81
C GLN A 200 -21.19 -11.28 14.08
N THR A 201 -21.24 -10.37 15.05
CA THR A 201 -20.59 -10.52 16.36
C THR A 201 -21.58 -10.16 17.48
N SER A 202 -21.12 -10.13 18.73
CA SER A 202 -21.94 -9.63 19.84
C SER A 202 -22.14 -8.11 19.83
N PHE A 203 -21.42 -7.36 18.98
CA PHE A 203 -21.57 -5.92 18.86
C PHE A 203 -22.75 -5.55 17.95
N PRO A 204 -23.53 -4.49 18.27
CA PRO A 204 -24.69 -4.07 17.48
C PRO A 204 -24.25 -3.30 16.22
N ASP A 205 -23.57 -3.99 15.30
CA ASP A 205 -22.91 -3.38 14.15
C ASP A 205 -23.88 -2.94 13.03
N GLN A 206 -25.18 -3.27 13.07
CA GLN A 206 -26.16 -2.85 12.05
C GLN A 206 -25.73 -3.24 10.61
N ASN A 207 -25.11 -4.41 10.45
CA ASN A 207 -24.42 -4.81 9.22
C ASN A 207 -24.99 -6.06 8.53
N ASP A 208 -26.16 -6.53 8.97
CA ASP A 208 -26.80 -7.76 8.50
C ASP A 208 -27.01 -7.79 6.98
N SER A 209 -27.43 -6.65 6.42
CA SER A 209 -27.67 -6.48 4.97
C SER A 209 -26.50 -5.80 4.23
N LEU A 210 -25.36 -5.57 4.89
CA LEU A 210 -24.26 -4.77 4.31
C LEU A 210 -23.70 -5.41 3.04
N ILE A 211 -23.47 -6.73 3.06
CA ILE A 211 -22.87 -7.44 1.92
C ILE A 211 -23.81 -7.43 0.72
N GLU A 212 -25.09 -7.69 0.93
CA GLU A 212 -26.11 -7.65 -0.13
C GLU A 212 -26.20 -6.23 -0.73
N HIS A 213 -26.19 -5.20 0.12
CA HIS A 213 -26.21 -3.81 -0.32
C HIS A 213 -24.95 -3.45 -1.12
N LEU A 214 -23.76 -3.90 -0.71
CA LEU A 214 -22.51 -3.69 -1.43
C LEU A 214 -22.53 -4.37 -2.81
N GLN A 215 -22.96 -5.62 -2.90
CA GLN A 215 -23.07 -6.35 -4.17
C GLN A 215 -24.08 -5.71 -5.12
N ALA A 216 -25.17 -5.14 -4.60
CA ALA A 216 -26.16 -4.42 -5.40
C ALA A 216 -25.67 -3.04 -5.87
N SER A 217 -24.87 -2.36 -5.05
CA SER A 217 -24.47 -0.95 -5.28
C SER A 217 -23.14 -0.81 -6.04
N VAL A 218 -22.25 -1.78 -5.91
CA VAL A 218 -20.91 -1.73 -6.50
C VAL A 218 -20.82 -2.73 -7.65
N LYS A 219 -20.80 -2.20 -8.87
CA LYS A 219 -20.67 -3.00 -10.08
C LYS A 219 -19.37 -3.83 -10.06
N ASP A 220 -19.47 -5.09 -10.47
CA ASP A 220 -18.37 -6.04 -10.59
C ASP A 220 -17.63 -6.33 -9.25
N LEU A 221 -18.26 -6.07 -8.10
CA LEU A 221 -17.65 -6.32 -6.78
C LEU A 221 -17.33 -7.80 -6.59
N ALA A 222 -16.04 -8.11 -6.39
CA ALA A 222 -15.55 -9.47 -6.24
C ALA A 222 -14.89 -9.73 -4.89
N THR A 223 -14.24 -8.72 -4.31
CA THR A 223 -13.43 -8.89 -3.11
C THR A 223 -13.64 -7.78 -2.12
N PHE A 224 -13.28 -8.05 -0.87
CA PHE A 224 -13.06 -7.00 0.11
C PHE A 224 -11.86 -7.31 1.01
N GLU A 225 -11.17 -6.25 1.41
CA GLU A 225 -10.02 -6.23 2.32
C GLU A 225 -9.99 -4.86 3.02
N MET A 226 -8.83 -4.30 3.39
CA MET A 226 -8.78 -3.12 4.28
C MET A 226 -7.85 -1.98 3.81
N GLU A 227 -7.17 -2.09 2.67
CA GLU A 227 -6.10 -1.14 2.29
C GLU A 227 -6.13 -0.65 0.84
N THR A 228 -6.59 -1.45 -0.11
CA THR A 228 -6.41 -1.22 -1.56
C THR A 228 -6.99 0.11 -2.03
N PHE A 229 -8.16 0.50 -1.52
CA PHE A 229 -8.79 1.78 -1.82
C PHE A 229 -7.88 2.96 -1.52
N TRP A 230 -7.26 2.98 -0.35
CA TRP A 230 -6.46 4.11 0.09
C TRP A 230 -5.17 4.24 -0.69
N LEU A 231 -4.60 3.11 -1.11
CA LEU A 231 -3.49 3.11 -2.03
C LEU A 231 -3.88 3.75 -3.37
N TYR A 232 -5.00 3.34 -3.96
CA TYR A 232 -5.48 3.90 -5.23
C TYR A 232 -5.87 5.38 -5.09
N HIS A 233 -6.52 5.74 -3.98
CA HIS A 233 -6.92 7.11 -3.67
C HIS A 233 -5.72 8.04 -3.56
N LEU A 234 -4.73 7.70 -2.74
CA LEU A 234 -3.54 8.54 -2.57
C LEU A 234 -2.72 8.65 -3.85
N ALA A 235 -2.65 7.57 -4.65
CA ALA A 235 -2.01 7.61 -5.95
C ALA A 235 -2.73 8.56 -6.93
N ALA A 236 -4.06 8.49 -7.00
CA ALA A 236 -4.88 9.37 -7.82
C ALA A 236 -4.78 10.84 -7.37
N CYS A 237 -4.76 11.11 -6.06
CA CYS A 237 -4.61 12.45 -5.51
C CYS A 237 -3.24 13.06 -5.83
N TRP A 238 -2.17 12.27 -5.82
CA TRP A 238 -0.83 12.74 -6.18
C TRP A 238 -0.74 13.06 -7.69
N SER A 239 -1.13 12.12 -8.54
CA SER A 239 -1.04 12.25 -10.00
C SER A 239 -2.09 13.23 -10.57
N GLY A 240 -3.18 13.46 -9.84
CA GLY A 240 -4.26 14.38 -10.19
C GLY A 240 -4.03 15.83 -9.76
N ARG A 241 -2.83 16.19 -9.27
CA ARG A 241 -2.44 17.59 -8.97
C ARG A 241 -2.47 18.43 -10.24
N LYS A 242 -3.65 18.91 -10.62
CA LYS A 242 -3.82 19.89 -11.69
C LYS A 242 -3.12 21.18 -11.27
N GLY A 243 -1.93 21.43 -11.80
CA GLY A 243 -1.33 22.75 -11.96
C GLY A 243 -1.65 23.79 -10.89
N THR A 244 -1.54 23.47 -9.60
CA THR A 244 -1.41 24.51 -8.57
C THR A 244 -0.02 25.08 -8.76
N SER A 245 0.05 26.07 -9.65
CA SER A 245 1.21 26.88 -9.93
C SER A 245 1.85 27.37 -8.64
N GLY A 246 3.10 26.96 -8.41
CA GLY A 246 4.15 27.88 -7.96
C GLY A 246 3.99 28.56 -6.61
N GLY A 247 3.45 27.88 -5.60
CA GLY A 247 3.70 28.24 -4.21
C GLY A 247 4.32 27.05 -3.52
N ALA A 248 5.56 27.16 -3.03
CA ALA A 248 5.95 26.34 -1.90
C ALA A 248 4.84 26.54 -0.86
N LEU A 249 4.04 25.50 -0.59
CA LEU A 249 3.08 25.54 0.51
C LEU A 249 3.96 25.80 1.74
N ALA A 250 4.00 27.06 2.18
CA ALA A 250 4.56 27.38 3.47
C ALA A 250 3.83 26.46 4.45
N PRO A 251 4.55 25.64 5.24
CA PRO A 251 3.92 24.78 6.22
C PRO A 251 2.89 25.61 7.00
N PRO A 252 1.65 25.13 7.17
CA PRO A 252 0.64 25.88 7.90
C PRO A 252 1.20 26.26 9.27
N LEU A 253 1.42 27.56 9.48
CA LEU A 253 2.00 28.19 10.67
C LEU A 253 3.23 27.45 11.23
N ALA A 254 4.40 27.74 10.66
CA ALA A 254 5.66 27.60 11.39
C ALA A 254 5.60 28.49 12.65
N ALA A 255 5.24 27.89 13.79
CA ALA A 255 5.82 28.36 15.05
C ALA A 255 7.33 28.17 14.88
N ALA A 256 8.08 29.27 15.02
CA ALA A 256 9.53 29.36 14.92
C ALA A 256 10.26 28.11 15.45
N PRO A 257 11.45 27.76 14.93
CA PRO A 257 12.16 26.54 15.32
C PRO A 257 12.18 26.41 16.85
N VAL A 258 11.48 25.40 17.37
CA VAL A 258 11.59 25.05 18.78
C VAL A 258 12.99 24.52 18.92
N LYS A 259 13.92 25.37 19.39
CA LYS A 259 15.26 24.93 19.78
C LYS A 259 15.07 23.76 20.74
N PRO A 260 15.56 22.56 20.42
CA PRO A 260 15.59 21.47 21.39
C PRO A 260 16.36 21.99 22.60
N THR A 261 15.73 22.01 23.77
CA THR A 261 16.42 22.31 25.02
C THR A 261 17.45 21.21 25.25
N GLY A 262 18.71 21.51 24.89
CA GLY A 262 19.88 20.69 25.18
C GLY A 262 20.39 19.86 24.00
N SER A 263 21.21 20.47 23.15
CA SER A 263 22.54 19.97 22.75
C SER A 263 23.06 20.76 21.55
N GLN A 264 24.33 21.14 21.62
CA GLN A 264 25.08 21.71 20.50
C GLN A 264 25.21 20.64 19.41
N LEU A 265 24.72 20.93 18.20
CA LEU A 265 25.00 20.10 17.03
C LEU A 265 25.54 20.96 15.88
N SER A 266 26.61 20.40 15.31
CA SER A 266 27.40 20.88 14.18
C SER A 266 26.56 21.31 12.98
N THR A 267 26.92 22.45 12.40
CA THR A 267 26.37 22.97 11.14
C THR A 267 26.94 22.19 9.94
N ALA A 268 26.53 20.93 9.76
CA ALA A 268 26.61 20.32 8.45
C ALA A 268 25.39 20.82 7.65
N LYS A 269 25.64 21.62 6.60
CA LYS A 269 24.60 21.94 5.61
C LYS A 269 24.22 20.65 4.90
N ALA A 270 23.16 19.99 5.35
CA ALA A 270 22.50 18.98 4.54
C ALA A 270 21.96 19.70 3.30
N THR A 271 22.49 19.35 2.13
CA THR A 271 21.86 19.71 0.86
C THR A 271 20.43 19.16 0.92
N PRO A 272 19.38 19.99 0.80
CA PRO A 272 18.03 19.46 0.82
C PRO A 272 17.92 18.48 -0.34
N ASN A 273 17.75 17.18 -0.02
CA ASN A 273 17.37 16.20 -1.02
C ASN A 273 16.16 16.77 -1.74
N ALA A 274 16.25 16.91 -3.06
CA ALA A 274 15.20 17.50 -3.86
C ALA A 274 13.90 16.73 -3.58
N LEU A 275 12.94 17.43 -2.98
CA LEU A 275 11.57 16.91 -2.85
C LEU A 275 11.09 16.50 -4.25
N ALA A 276 10.28 15.45 -4.32
CA ALA A 276 9.73 14.96 -5.58
C ALA A 276 9.14 16.13 -6.40
N GLY A 277 9.52 16.20 -7.68
CA GLY A 277 9.02 17.23 -8.59
C GLY A 277 7.48 17.22 -8.66
N HIS A 278 6.89 18.38 -8.93
CA HIS A 278 5.42 18.53 -9.03
C HIS A 278 4.78 17.66 -10.13
N ASP A 279 5.58 17.21 -11.09
CA ASP A 279 5.20 16.38 -12.22
C ASP A 279 5.42 14.88 -11.97
N THR A 280 5.97 14.48 -10.82
CA THR A 280 6.08 13.05 -10.43
C THR A 280 4.72 12.41 -10.27
N ILE A 281 4.61 11.12 -10.56
CA ILE A 281 3.38 10.34 -10.45
C ILE A 281 3.53 9.19 -9.44
N ILE A 282 2.38 8.75 -8.92
CA ILE A 282 2.26 7.48 -8.22
C ILE A 282 1.36 6.58 -9.06
N ARG A 283 1.87 5.39 -9.40
CA ARG A 283 1.14 4.35 -10.10
C ARG A 283 0.86 3.22 -9.13
N ALA A 284 -0.41 2.82 -9.02
CA ALA A 284 -0.82 1.82 -8.05
C ALA A 284 -1.65 0.71 -8.70
N ALA A 285 -1.34 -0.53 -8.33
CA ALA A 285 -2.11 -1.72 -8.64
C ALA A 285 -2.14 -2.66 -7.42
N ALA A 286 -2.98 -3.68 -7.46
CA ALA A 286 -3.06 -4.68 -6.40
C ALA A 286 -3.27 -6.09 -6.97
N ALA A 287 -2.74 -7.07 -6.25
CA ALA A 287 -3.03 -8.49 -6.41
C ALA A 287 -3.43 -9.05 -5.04
N GLN A 288 -4.57 -9.71 -4.98
CA GLN A 288 -5.20 -10.14 -3.74
C GLN A 288 -5.39 -11.65 -3.76
N MET A 289 -4.77 -12.35 -2.82
CA MET A 289 -4.94 -13.77 -2.63
C MET A 289 -6.23 -14.04 -1.85
N VAL A 290 -7.13 -14.87 -2.40
CA VAL A 290 -8.38 -15.23 -1.75
C VAL A 290 -8.08 -16.24 -0.65
N PHE A 291 -8.08 -15.79 0.59
CA PHE A 291 -7.84 -16.66 1.75
C PHE A 291 -9.13 -17.24 2.30
N ALA A 292 -10.25 -16.56 2.09
CA ALA A 292 -11.56 -16.99 2.55
C ALA A 292 -12.61 -16.73 1.47
N SER A 293 -13.54 -17.68 1.31
CA SER A 293 -14.74 -17.49 0.51
C SER A 293 -15.89 -17.08 1.42
N ARG A 294 -16.58 -15.96 1.13
CA ARG A 294 -17.78 -15.58 1.88
C ARG A 294 -19.05 -16.25 1.39
N THR A 295 -19.01 -16.90 0.24
CA THR A 295 -20.12 -17.68 -0.30
C THR A 295 -20.10 -19.11 0.24
N SER A 296 -18.94 -19.79 0.18
CA SER A 296 -18.79 -21.18 0.63
C SER A 296 -18.30 -21.34 2.07
N GLN A 297 -17.78 -20.27 2.69
CA GLN A 297 -17.11 -20.27 4.01
C GLN A 297 -15.80 -21.06 4.07
N ASP A 298 -15.28 -21.50 2.93
CA ASP A 298 -13.99 -22.17 2.85
C ASP A 298 -12.84 -21.22 3.23
N PHE A 299 -11.78 -21.80 3.77
CA PHE A 299 -10.51 -21.14 4.06
C PHE A 299 -9.35 -21.90 3.41
N ILE A 300 -8.38 -21.13 2.90
CA ILE A 300 -7.14 -21.68 2.36
C ILE A 300 -6.31 -22.36 3.46
N THR A 301 -5.62 -23.44 3.13
CA THR A 301 -4.71 -24.12 4.07
C THR A 301 -3.35 -23.41 4.18
N PRO A 302 -2.61 -23.57 5.28
CA PRO A 302 -1.27 -22.98 5.43
C PRO A 302 -0.27 -23.40 4.34
N ASP A 303 -0.33 -24.64 3.86
CA ASP A 303 0.55 -25.14 2.80
C ASP A 303 0.23 -24.45 1.46
N GLU A 304 -1.06 -24.31 1.14
CA GLU A 304 -1.51 -23.57 -0.04
C GLU A 304 -1.13 -22.08 0.04
N VAL A 305 -1.20 -21.46 1.23
CA VAL A 305 -0.72 -20.08 1.45
C VAL A 305 0.76 -19.98 1.12
N THR A 306 1.57 -20.91 1.61
CA THR A 306 3.03 -20.89 1.37
C THR A 306 3.35 -20.94 -0.11
N ILE A 307 2.71 -21.87 -0.85
CA ILE A 307 2.89 -22.00 -2.30
C ILE A 307 2.40 -20.73 -3.01
N LEU A 308 1.22 -20.23 -2.64
CA LEU A 308 0.59 -19.09 -3.27
C LEU A 308 1.39 -17.80 -3.07
N GLU A 309 1.87 -17.53 -1.85
CA GLU A 309 2.67 -16.35 -1.54
C GLU A 309 4.00 -16.34 -2.30
N ASP A 310 4.64 -17.50 -2.48
CA ASP A 310 5.91 -17.63 -3.22
C ASP A 310 5.75 -17.22 -4.70
N TRP A 311 4.90 -17.95 -5.46
CA TRP A 311 4.82 -17.68 -6.90
C TRP A 311 4.15 -16.34 -7.22
N THR A 312 3.20 -15.87 -6.41
CA THR A 312 2.59 -14.54 -6.60
C THR A 312 3.56 -13.43 -6.24
N GLY A 313 4.39 -13.62 -5.20
CA GLY A 313 5.48 -12.74 -4.84
C GLY A 313 6.44 -12.54 -6.01
N LYS A 314 6.88 -13.64 -6.62
CA LYS A 314 7.70 -13.61 -7.83
C LYS A 314 6.99 -12.95 -9.02
N GLY A 315 5.72 -13.28 -9.28
CA GLY A 315 4.97 -12.70 -10.41
C GLY A 315 4.75 -11.18 -10.28
N VAL A 316 4.57 -10.68 -9.06
CA VAL A 316 4.49 -9.24 -8.78
C VAL A 316 5.86 -8.56 -8.94
N LEU A 317 6.96 -9.22 -8.56
CA LEU A 317 8.32 -8.73 -8.83
C LEU A 317 8.59 -8.65 -10.34
N ASP A 318 8.19 -9.68 -11.10
CA ASP A 318 8.27 -9.69 -12.56
C ASP A 318 7.50 -8.50 -13.16
N ALA A 319 6.30 -8.21 -12.67
CA ALA A 319 5.53 -7.04 -13.11
C ALA A 319 6.26 -5.71 -12.86
N LEU A 320 6.83 -5.51 -11.67
CA LEU A 320 7.57 -4.28 -11.34
C LEU A 320 8.84 -4.12 -12.18
N ALA A 321 9.58 -5.20 -12.39
CA ALA A 321 10.82 -5.19 -13.16
C ALA A 321 10.58 -4.91 -14.65
N GLU A 322 9.47 -5.40 -15.20
CA GLU A 322 9.08 -5.18 -16.60
C GLU A 322 8.51 -3.78 -16.86
N MET A 323 7.99 -3.10 -15.83
CA MET A 323 7.49 -1.73 -15.99
C MET A 323 8.63 -0.74 -16.26
N HIS A 324 8.57 -0.13 -17.45
CA HIS A 324 9.49 0.94 -17.83
C HIS A 324 9.19 2.21 -17.01
N VAL A 325 10.25 2.79 -16.46
CA VAL A 325 10.26 4.11 -15.83
C VAL A 325 11.48 4.82 -16.39
N ALA A 326 11.30 6.06 -16.87
CA ALA A 326 12.40 6.82 -17.44
C ALA A 326 13.53 7.01 -16.41
N SER A 327 14.78 7.06 -16.86
CA SER A 327 15.95 7.08 -15.97
C SER A 327 16.05 8.36 -15.12
N ASP A 328 15.51 9.47 -15.60
CA ASP A 328 15.35 10.73 -14.88
C ASP A 328 14.14 10.72 -13.90
N ARG A 329 13.34 9.65 -13.95
CA ARG A 329 12.16 9.42 -13.12
C ARG A 329 12.37 8.33 -12.06
N VAL A 330 13.62 7.88 -11.87
CA VAL A 330 14.00 6.98 -10.78
C VAL A 330 14.96 7.66 -9.81
N HIS A 331 14.97 7.22 -8.56
CA HIS A 331 15.92 7.71 -7.57
C HIS A 331 17.34 7.29 -7.96
N ALA A 332 18.32 8.14 -7.64
CA ALA A 332 19.71 7.87 -7.98
C ALA A 332 20.20 6.58 -7.31
N GLU A 333 21.04 5.81 -8.03
CA GLU A 333 21.68 4.63 -7.47
C GLU A 333 22.85 4.98 -6.55
N GLU A 334 23.58 6.06 -6.84
CA GLU A 334 24.72 6.53 -6.03
C GLU A 334 24.27 6.87 -4.60
N GLY A 335 24.94 6.27 -3.60
CA GLY A 335 24.64 6.48 -2.18
C GLY A 335 23.39 5.73 -1.68
N SER A 336 22.77 4.91 -2.53
CA SER A 336 21.63 4.08 -2.14
C SER A 336 22.07 2.74 -1.57
N VAL A 337 21.17 2.07 -0.85
CA VAL A 337 21.42 0.71 -0.33
C VAL A 337 21.42 -0.38 -1.42
N TRP A 338 21.06 -0.03 -2.65
CA TRP A 338 21.06 -0.93 -3.82
C TRP A 338 22.18 -0.61 -4.81
N GLU A 339 23.10 0.30 -4.47
CA GLU A 339 24.28 0.61 -5.29
C GLU A 339 25.12 -0.65 -5.53
N LEU A 340 25.57 -0.86 -6.77
CA LEU A 340 26.51 -1.92 -7.12
C LEU A 340 27.93 -1.40 -6.87
N VAL A 341 28.68 -2.12 -6.04
CA VAL A 341 30.10 -1.83 -5.72
C VAL A 341 31.02 -2.27 -6.83
#